data_AF-A0A534K484-F1
#
_entry.id   AF-A0A534K484-F1
#
_cell.length_a   1.000
_cell.length_b   1.000
_cell.length_c   1.000
_cell.angle_alpha   90.00
_cell.angle_beta   90.00
_cell.angle_gamma   90.00
#
_symmetry.space_group_name_H-M   'P 1'
#
loop_
_entity.id
_entity.type
_entity.pdbx_description
1 polymer ?
#
loop_
_entity_poly.entity_id
_entity_poly.type
_entity_poly.pdbx_seq_one_letter_code
_entity_poly.pdbx_strand_id
1 'polypeptide(L)'
;MKVDLRRPWPFALFVLVAHVTSRFIGVAVHEFLGHAAFAFLLGGSAYGVYASPGSGVTFVYLPQDTPAAAVVAMLGAGIGVEALAGVLLWWRTRRSPSFGWRAFGLVAGTVLIVYSFVYMAAGALDGFPGDTWAIVSTLQDPPLAAGFVAVGGLWSLLVGVLLSLDVVRLFGGPGRDLRREAYMLLLYWVVPAPLSFLPGFSAFGALEGSPALYVAAFSGVLCFVAGFLLYVDLRVPHPAPAPGPGVDWRPVVAAALPLLFFVPVWVVAFGVTQDTAHGVLLETPPVEVEPAWLGALAINLEVVVRYSNATGYDVGLIWRFHGTFEARSPLEARILDSFRDRMDHVFYNAVALSIVGDAMNESSWLVIESDIHPAEAVWSGGVEYAGARVVRLAPSPANFRTFLSADGSGTTVLTVHDPFKFEPTAPSEGWMDALQVTWDSSVLPVRFSGSGGTAQPIVSANYVLWESFNRFQAHDT
;
A
#
# COMPACT_ATOMS: atom_id res chain seq x y z
N MET A 1 -31.70 -32.61 -14.99
CA MET A 1 -31.54 -33.20 -13.65
C MET A 1 -31.69 -32.09 -12.63
N LYS A 2 -32.81 -31.99 -11.91
CA LYS A 2 -32.97 -30.91 -10.93
C LYS A 2 -32.20 -31.27 -9.66
N VAL A 3 -31.41 -30.34 -9.14
CA VAL A 3 -30.65 -30.50 -7.91
C VAL A 3 -31.39 -29.76 -6.80
N ASP A 4 -31.65 -30.46 -5.71
CA ASP A 4 -32.29 -29.88 -4.53
C ASP A 4 -31.22 -29.27 -3.62
N LEU A 5 -31.15 -27.93 -3.58
CA LEU A 5 -30.27 -27.18 -2.68
C LEU A 5 -30.60 -27.39 -1.20
N ARG A 6 -31.66 -28.13 -0.87
CA ARG A 6 -31.96 -28.56 0.50
C ARG A 6 -31.19 -29.83 0.89
N ARG A 7 -30.40 -30.42 0.00
CA ARG A 7 -29.50 -31.52 0.32
C ARG A 7 -28.12 -31.00 0.77
N PRO A 8 -27.37 -31.77 1.57
CA PRO A 8 -26.04 -31.40 2.06
C PRO A 8 -25.04 -30.92 1.00
N TRP A 9 -24.69 -31.80 0.05
CA TRP A 9 -23.61 -31.52 -0.89
C TRP A 9 -23.95 -30.39 -1.88
N PRO A 10 -25.18 -30.25 -2.42
CA PRO A 10 -25.49 -29.13 -3.30
C PRO A 10 -25.52 -27.81 -2.56
N PHE A 11 -26.00 -27.81 -1.31
CA PHE A 11 -26.00 -26.61 -0.48
C PHE A 11 -24.57 -26.16 -0.19
N ALA A 12 -23.69 -27.07 0.23
CA ALA A 12 -22.30 -26.77 0.49
C ALA A 12 -21.55 -26.25 -0.75
N LEU A 13 -21.73 -26.90 -1.91
CA LEU A 13 -21.15 -26.43 -3.16
C LEU A 13 -21.66 -25.03 -3.53
N PHE A 14 -22.96 -24.80 -3.36
CA PHE A 14 -23.55 -23.48 -3.58
C PHE A 14 -22.96 -22.42 -2.64
N VAL A 15 -22.85 -22.73 -1.34
CA VAL A 15 -22.26 -21.82 -0.34
C VAL A 15 -20.83 -21.45 -0.74
N LEU A 16 -20.02 -22.44 -1.14
CA LEU A 16 -18.65 -22.24 -1.59
C LEU A 16 -18.56 -21.28 -2.80
N VAL A 17 -19.34 -21.54 -3.85
CA VAL A 17 -19.37 -20.73 -5.08
C VAL A 17 -19.87 -19.31 -4.79
N ALA A 18 -20.94 -19.19 -4.01
CA ALA A 18 -21.49 -17.91 -3.58
C ALA A 18 -20.49 -17.13 -2.72
N HIS A 19 -19.70 -17.81 -1.89
CA HIS A 19 -18.70 -17.20 -1.02
C HIS A 19 -17.57 -16.56 -1.83
N VAL A 20 -16.96 -17.31 -2.76
CA VAL A 20 -15.90 -16.80 -3.64
C VAL A 20 -16.39 -15.62 -4.48
N THR A 21 -17.60 -15.73 -5.04
CA THR A 21 -18.21 -14.64 -5.81
C THR A 21 -18.41 -13.40 -4.94
N SER A 22 -18.96 -13.58 -3.74
CA SER A 22 -19.23 -12.48 -2.81
C SER A 22 -17.94 -11.83 -2.31
N ARG A 23 -16.84 -12.59 -2.21
CA ARG A 23 -15.52 -12.04 -1.84
C ARG A 23 -14.96 -11.12 -2.92
N PHE A 24 -15.03 -11.52 -4.20
CA PHE A 24 -14.66 -10.63 -5.31
C PHE A 24 -15.48 -9.34 -5.30
N ILE A 25 -16.80 -9.47 -5.13
CA ILE A 25 -17.69 -8.32 -5.07
C ILE A 25 -17.36 -7.45 -3.85
N GLY A 26 -17.14 -8.06 -2.68
CA GLY A 26 -16.82 -7.37 -1.44
C GLY A 26 -15.55 -6.54 -1.57
N VAL A 27 -14.44 -7.16 -2.01
CA VAL A 27 -13.18 -6.45 -2.23
C VAL A 27 -13.33 -5.36 -3.29
N ALA A 28 -13.99 -5.63 -4.41
CA ALA A 28 -14.20 -4.59 -5.42
C ALA A 28 -15.05 -3.42 -4.89
N VAL A 29 -16.11 -3.68 -4.13
CA VAL A 29 -16.92 -2.63 -3.51
C VAL A 29 -16.09 -1.85 -2.48
N HIS A 30 -15.29 -2.54 -1.68
CA HIS A 30 -14.43 -1.96 -0.66
C HIS A 30 -13.39 -1.00 -1.27
N GLU A 31 -12.64 -1.46 -2.27
CA GLU A 31 -11.58 -0.69 -2.92
C GLU A 31 -12.13 0.44 -3.80
N PHE A 32 -13.04 0.11 -4.73
CA PHE A 32 -13.52 1.06 -5.73
C PHE A 32 -14.60 2.01 -5.20
N LEU A 33 -15.63 1.48 -4.51
CA LEU A 33 -16.73 2.31 -4.01
C LEU A 33 -16.49 2.87 -2.61
N GLY A 34 -15.59 2.24 -1.84
CA GLY A 34 -15.09 2.76 -0.57
C GLY A 34 -13.96 3.75 -0.82
N HIS A 35 -12.71 3.27 -0.83
CA HIS A 35 -11.53 4.14 -0.84
C HIS A 35 -11.45 5.06 -2.06
N ALA A 36 -11.50 4.51 -3.28
CA ALA A 36 -11.30 5.32 -4.49
C ALA A 36 -12.37 6.39 -4.65
N ALA A 37 -13.65 6.02 -4.53
CA ALA A 37 -14.76 6.97 -4.61
C ALA A 37 -14.69 8.05 -3.51
N PHE A 38 -14.34 7.68 -2.27
CA PHE A 38 -14.19 8.66 -1.19
C PHE A 38 -12.97 9.57 -1.39
N ALA A 39 -11.87 9.05 -1.92
CA ALA A 39 -10.72 9.89 -2.28
C ALA A 39 -11.13 10.98 -3.29
N PHE A 40 -11.86 10.62 -4.35
CA PHE A 40 -12.40 11.60 -5.29
C PHE A 40 -13.39 12.58 -4.65
N LEU A 41 -14.29 12.11 -3.77
CA LEU A 41 -15.25 12.98 -3.06
C LEU A 41 -14.58 14.00 -2.14
N LEU A 42 -13.39 13.67 -1.63
CA LEU A 42 -12.59 14.55 -0.78
C LEU A 42 -11.65 15.47 -1.58
N GLY A 43 -11.77 15.50 -2.91
CA GLY A 43 -10.92 16.32 -3.78
C GLY A 43 -9.53 15.73 -4.05
N GLY A 44 -9.32 14.47 -3.67
CA GLY A 44 -8.12 13.70 -3.98
C GLY A 44 -8.23 12.90 -5.28
N SER A 45 -7.38 11.89 -5.38
CA SER A 45 -7.25 11.04 -6.57
C SER A 45 -7.06 9.57 -6.18
N ALA A 46 -7.37 8.65 -7.09
CA ALA A 46 -7.15 7.22 -6.91
C ALA A 46 -6.47 6.68 -8.17
N TYR A 47 -5.17 6.40 -8.08
CA TYR A 47 -4.32 6.24 -9.26
C TYR A 47 -3.92 4.79 -9.54
N GLY A 48 -3.98 3.90 -8.56
CA GLY A 48 -3.73 2.48 -8.76
C GLY A 48 -4.71 1.63 -7.97
N VAL A 49 -5.28 0.60 -8.60
CA VAL A 49 -6.17 -0.34 -7.91
C VAL A 49 -5.86 -1.77 -8.30
N TYR A 50 -5.89 -2.65 -7.31
CA TYR A 50 -5.87 -4.08 -7.47
C TYR A 50 -6.95 -4.71 -6.59
N ALA A 51 -7.65 -5.69 -7.13
CA ALA A 51 -8.67 -6.45 -6.41
C ALA A 51 -8.51 -7.93 -6.72
N SER A 52 -8.60 -8.76 -5.69
CA SER A 52 -8.60 -10.21 -5.78
C SER A 52 -9.63 -10.76 -4.78
N PRO A 53 -10.01 -12.05 -4.83
CA PRO A 53 -10.98 -12.60 -3.88
C PRO A 53 -10.43 -12.67 -2.45
N GLY A 54 -9.11 -12.50 -2.27
CA GLY A 54 -8.47 -12.53 -0.97
C GLY A 54 -8.07 -11.16 -0.44
N SER A 55 -7.60 -10.28 -1.30
CA SER A 55 -6.95 -9.01 -0.97
C SER A 55 -7.26 -7.95 -2.02
N GLY A 56 -7.33 -6.70 -1.61
CA GLY A 56 -7.34 -5.54 -2.49
C GLY A 56 -6.27 -4.55 -2.04
N VAL A 57 -5.92 -3.64 -2.94
CA VAL A 57 -5.18 -2.42 -2.60
C VAL A 57 -5.63 -1.30 -3.53
N THR A 58 -5.84 -0.12 -2.95
CA THR A 58 -6.10 1.13 -3.67
C THR A 58 -5.04 2.13 -3.26
N PHE A 59 -4.28 2.62 -4.22
CA PHE A 59 -3.37 3.74 -4.05
C PHE A 59 -4.12 5.05 -4.28
N VAL A 60 -4.18 5.86 -3.24
CA VAL A 60 -4.92 7.12 -3.20
C VAL A 60 -3.99 8.27 -2.85
N TYR A 61 -4.35 9.45 -3.34
CA TYR A 61 -3.77 10.73 -2.93
C TYR A 61 -4.87 11.57 -2.32
N LEU A 62 -4.59 12.22 -1.19
CA LEU A 62 -5.39 13.28 -0.63
C LEU A 62 -4.53 14.55 -0.53
N PRO A 63 -5.10 15.75 -0.75
CA PRO A 63 -4.40 17.01 -0.57
C PRO A 63 -3.79 17.14 0.83
N GLN A 64 -2.62 17.79 0.96
CA GLN A 64 -1.88 17.89 2.23
C GLN A 64 -2.65 18.62 3.34
N ASP A 65 -3.58 19.50 2.99
CA ASP A 65 -4.45 20.24 3.91
C ASP A 65 -5.72 19.46 4.31
N THR A 66 -5.85 18.20 3.87
CA THR A 66 -6.98 17.34 4.21
C THR A 66 -7.00 17.08 5.72
N PRO A 67 -8.10 17.41 6.44
CA PRO A 67 -8.17 17.18 7.87
C PRO A 67 -8.16 15.67 8.18
N ALA A 68 -7.58 15.29 9.32
CA ALA A 68 -7.50 13.89 9.76
C ALA A 68 -8.88 13.19 9.75
N ALA A 69 -9.96 13.89 10.08
CA ALA A 69 -11.32 13.34 10.01
C ALA A 69 -11.73 12.88 8.60
N ALA A 70 -11.30 13.59 7.55
CA ALA A 70 -11.56 13.21 6.17
C ALA A 70 -10.71 12.00 5.75
N VAL A 71 -9.44 11.95 6.17
CA VAL A 71 -8.58 10.76 5.98
C VAL A 71 -9.22 9.53 6.64
N VAL A 72 -9.65 9.67 7.90
CA VAL A 72 -10.36 8.60 8.63
C VAL A 72 -11.66 8.20 7.95
N ALA A 73 -12.41 9.15 7.39
CA ALA A 73 -13.62 8.84 6.64
C ALA A 73 -13.32 8.01 5.39
N MET A 74 -12.26 8.34 4.64
CA MET A 74 -11.82 7.58 3.46
C MET A 74 -11.31 6.18 3.84
N LEU A 75 -10.52 6.05 4.90
CA LEU A 75 -10.05 4.76 5.41
C LEU A 75 -11.23 3.90 5.92
N GLY A 76 -12.20 4.51 6.63
CA GLY A 76 -13.39 3.79 7.10
C GLY A 76 -14.42 3.49 5.99
N ALA A 77 -14.32 4.14 4.83
CA ALA A 77 -15.30 4.01 3.75
C ALA A 77 -15.32 2.61 3.14
N GLY A 78 -14.17 1.94 3.02
CA GLY A 78 -14.07 0.56 2.53
C GLY A 78 -15.00 -0.36 3.33
N ILE A 79 -14.78 -0.43 4.64
CA ILE A 79 -15.58 -1.22 5.58
C ILE A 79 -17.05 -0.80 5.57
N GLY A 80 -17.31 0.51 5.61
CA GLY A 80 -18.66 1.05 5.69
C GLY A 80 -19.52 0.76 4.47
N VAL A 81 -18.98 0.97 3.26
CA VAL A 81 -19.67 0.73 1.99
C VAL A 81 -19.85 -0.77 1.76
N GLU A 82 -18.86 -1.59 2.09
CA GLU A 82 -18.97 -3.05 2.02
C GLU A 82 -20.13 -3.57 2.90
N ALA A 83 -20.16 -3.15 4.18
CA ALA A 83 -21.22 -3.51 5.12
C ALA A 83 -22.59 -3.02 4.65
N LEU A 84 -22.70 -1.79 4.14
CA LEU A 84 -23.94 -1.25 3.60
C LEU A 84 -24.45 -2.07 2.41
N ALA A 85 -23.56 -2.39 1.46
CA ALA A 85 -23.88 -3.23 0.31
C ALA A 85 -24.36 -4.62 0.75
N GLY A 86 -23.70 -5.22 1.74
CA GLY A 86 -24.10 -6.48 2.37
C GLY A 86 -25.50 -6.42 2.97
N VAL A 87 -25.80 -5.38 3.76
CA VAL A 87 -27.12 -5.19 4.38
C VAL A 87 -28.21 -5.02 3.31
N LEU A 88 -27.96 -4.21 2.28
CA LEU A 88 -28.90 -3.99 1.19
C LEU A 88 -29.17 -5.30 0.41
N LEU A 89 -28.11 -6.05 0.11
CA LEU A 89 -28.22 -7.33 -0.60
C LEU A 89 -28.96 -8.38 0.24
N TRP A 90 -28.62 -8.52 1.52
CA TRP A 90 -29.33 -9.42 2.44
C TRP A 90 -30.80 -9.02 2.59
N TRP A 91 -31.11 -7.73 2.73
CA TRP A 91 -32.48 -7.23 2.82
C TRP A 91 -33.29 -7.45 1.54
N ARG A 92 -32.66 -7.29 0.38
CA ARG A 92 -33.31 -7.50 -0.92
C ARG A 92 -33.57 -8.99 -1.20
N THR A 93 -32.61 -9.83 -0.85
CA THR A 93 -32.63 -11.28 -1.13
C THR A 93 -33.57 -12.02 -0.20
N ARG A 94 -33.66 -11.68 1.10
CA ARG A 94 -34.57 -12.33 2.06
C ARG A 94 -36.04 -12.32 1.66
N ARG A 95 -36.47 -11.34 0.84
CA ARG A 95 -37.85 -11.20 0.34
C ARG A 95 -38.12 -12.00 -0.94
N SER A 96 -37.11 -12.62 -1.52
CA SER A 96 -37.26 -13.34 -2.78
C SER A 96 -37.99 -14.67 -2.57
N PRO A 97 -38.91 -15.04 -3.48
CA PRO A 97 -39.52 -16.36 -3.47
C PRO A 97 -38.50 -17.48 -3.78
N SER A 98 -37.37 -17.14 -4.42
CA SER A 98 -36.33 -18.11 -4.78
C SER A 98 -35.53 -18.56 -3.55
N PHE A 99 -35.40 -19.88 -3.37
CA PHE A 99 -34.51 -20.46 -2.35
C PHE A 99 -33.05 -20.07 -2.61
N GLY A 100 -32.58 -20.23 -3.85
CA GLY A 100 -31.19 -19.94 -4.22
C GLY A 100 -30.83 -18.47 -4.02
N TRP A 101 -31.74 -17.54 -4.33
CA TRP A 101 -31.48 -16.10 -4.14
C TRP A 101 -31.41 -15.72 -2.65
N ARG A 102 -32.27 -16.32 -1.82
CA ARG A 102 -32.20 -16.15 -0.36
C ARG A 102 -30.90 -16.73 0.21
N ALA A 103 -30.52 -17.93 -0.23
CA ALA A 103 -29.26 -18.56 0.16
C ALA A 103 -28.04 -17.72 -0.26
N PHE A 104 -28.03 -17.18 -1.48
CA PHE A 104 -26.98 -16.29 -1.97
C PHE A 104 -26.84 -15.07 -1.07
N GLY A 105 -27.95 -14.40 -0.78
CA GLY A 105 -27.95 -13.22 0.06
C GLY A 105 -27.48 -13.43 1.50
N LEU A 106 -27.68 -14.63 2.05
CA LEU A 106 -27.13 -15.01 3.36
C LEU A 106 -25.61 -15.13 3.26
N VAL A 107 -25.09 -15.89 2.29
CA VAL A 107 -23.64 -16.05 2.09
C VAL A 107 -22.97 -14.70 1.82
N ALA A 108 -23.58 -13.89 0.96
CA ALA A 108 -23.11 -12.55 0.67
C ALA A 108 -23.14 -11.66 1.92
N GLY A 109 -24.21 -11.72 2.73
CA GLY A 109 -24.28 -11.03 4.02
C GLY A 109 -23.17 -11.46 4.99
N THR A 110 -22.79 -12.74 5.02
CA THR A 110 -21.63 -13.19 5.81
C THR A 110 -20.34 -12.55 5.31
N VAL A 111 -20.11 -12.53 3.99
CA VAL A 111 -18.88 -11.95 3.44
C VAL A 111 -18.83 -10.44 3.63
N LEU A 112 -19.85 -9.72 3.17
CA LEU A 112 -19.86 -8.26 3.10
C LEU A 112 -20.14 -7.57 4.45
N ILE A 113 -20.63 -8.30 5.47
CA ILE A 113 -20.95 -7.70 6.78
C ILE A 113 -20.07 -8.33 7.86
N VAL A 114 -20.17 -9.65 8.04
CA VAL A 114 -19.47 -10.32 9.14
C VAL A 114 -17.95 -10.21 8.91
N TYR A 115 -17.45 -10.45 7.69
CA TYR A 115 -16.00 -10.33 7.48
C TYR A 115 -15.50 -8.91 7.46
N SER A 116 -16.29 -7.92 7.06
CA SER A 116 -15.90 -6.51 7.21
C SER A 116 -15.75 -6.14 8.70
N PHE A 117 -16.60 -6.66 9.59
CA PHE A 117 -16.46 -6.45 11.04
C PHE A 117 -15.31 -7.28 11.66
N VAL A 118 -15.05 -8.48 11.16
CA VAL A 118 -13.86 -9.26 11.55
C VAL A 118 -12.59 -8.53 11.10
N TYR A 119 -12.59 -7.98 9.88
CA TYR A 119 -11.50 -7.18 9.34
C TYR A 119 -11.31 -5.89 10.16
N MET A 120 -12.39 -5.19 10.52
CA MET A 120 -12.34 -4.03 11.44
C MET A 120 -11.65 -4.39 12.76
N ALA A 121 -11.99 -5.54 13.36
CA ALA A 121 -11.44 -5.97 14.63
C ALA A 121 -9.97 -6.45 14.52
N ALA A 122 -9.68 -7.32 13.56
CA ALA A 122 -8.33 -7.86 13.36
C ALA A 122 -7.36 -6.80 12.82
N GLY A 123 -7.85 -5.96 11.90
CA GLY A 123 -7.11 -4.89 11.24
C GLY A 123 -6.64 -3.78 12.17
N ALA A 124 -7.13 -3.75 13.42
CA ALA A 124 -6.76 -2.78 14.43
C ALA A 124 -5.54 -3.22 15.26
N LEU A 125 -5.08 -4.46 15.07
CA LEU A 125 -3.92 -5.01 15.78
C LEU A 125 -2.66 -4.75 14.96
N ASP A 126 -1.57 -4.38 15.65
CA ASP A 126 -0.24 -4.15 15.06
C ASP A 126 0.25 -5.28 14.13
N GLY A 127 -0.08 -6.54 14.46
CA GLY A 127 0.31 -7.71 13.68
C GLY A 127 -0.46 -7.90 12.37
N PHE A 128 -1.51 -7.10 12.13
CA PHE A 128 -2.36 -7.15 10.93
C PHE A 128 -2.78 -5.73 10.53
N PRO A 129 -1.85 -4.88 10.06
CA PRO A 129 -2.18 -3.50 9.74
C PRO A 129 -3.19 -3.45 8.58
N GLY A 130 -4.43 -3.08 8.88
CA GLY A 130 -5.49 -2.77 7.91
C GLY A 130 -5.98 -1.33 8.05
N ASP A 131 -7.14 -1.02 7.49
CA ASP A 131 -7.71 0.34 7.53
C ASP A 131 -7.87 0.87 8.95
N THR A 132 -8.27 0.00 9.89
CA THR A 132 -8.48 0.40 11.28
C THR A 132 -7.18 0.71 12.00
N TRP A 133 -6.08 0.01 11.69
CA TRP A 133 -4.75 0.42 12.14
C TRP A 133 -4.34 1.76 11.54
N ALA A 134 -4.54 1.95 10.23
CA ALA A 134 -4.26 3.24 9.58
C ALA A 134 -5.05 4.40 10.19
N ILE A 135 -6.31 4.17 10.59
CA ILE A 135 -7.12 5.14 11.35
C ILE A 135 -6.50 5.45 12.71
N VAL A 136 -6.10 4.42 13.47
CA VAL A 136 -5.44 4.57 14.78
C VAL A 136 -4.16 5.38 14.64
N SER A 137 -3.33 5.10 13.64
CA SER A 137 -2.09 5.82 13.36
C SER A 137 -2.36 7.28 12.95
N THR A 138 -3.36 7.51 12.08
CA THR A 138 -3.74 8.87 11.62
C THR A 138 -4.22 9.74 12.77
N LEU A 139 -5.00 9.18 13.70
CA LEU A 139 -5.50 9.89 14.87
C LEU A 139 -4.51 9.95 16.03
N GLN A 140 -3.42 9.17 15.96
CA GLN A 140 -2.44 8.99 17.03
C GLN A 140 -3.10 8.60 18.37
N ASP A 141 -4.12 7.73 18.32
CA ASP A 141 -4.91 7.30 19.49
C ASP A 141 -4.89 5.76 19.65
N PRO A 142 -3.81 5.18 20.20
CA PRO A 142 -3.68 3.73 20.35
C PRO A 142 -4.84 3.05 21.11
N PRO A 143 -5.44 3.64 22.16
CA PRO A 143 -6.65 3.10 22.80
C PRO A 143 -7.82 2.81 21.85
N LEU A 144 -7.93 3.52 20.73
CA LEU A 144 -9.01 3.31 19.74
C LEU A 144 -8.96 1.91 19.12
N ALA A 145 -7.79 1.28 19.04
CA ALA A 145 -7.63 -0.09 18.55
C ALA A 145 -8.49 -1.08 19.34
N ALA A 146 -8.53 -0.95 20.68
CA ALA A 146 -9.37 -1.78 21.53
C ALA A 146 -10.87 -1.55 21.28
N GLY A 147 -11.25 -0.31 20.94
CA GLY A 147 -12.60 0.04 20.50
C GLY A 147 -12.99 -0.68 19.21
N PHE A 148 -12.13 -0.67 18.20
CA PHE A 148 -12.35 -1.41 16.95
C PHE A 148 -12.48 -2.91 17.17
N VAL A 149 -11.62 -3.51 18.01
CA VAL A 149 -11.70 -4.93 18.39
C VAL A 149 -13.03 -5.24 19.07
N ALA A 150 -13.44 -4.43 20.05
CA ALA A 150 -14.67 -4.66 20.81
C ALA A 150 -15.92 -4.51 19.92
N VAL A 151 -16.00 -3.42 19.15
CA VAL A 151 -17.15 -3.12 18.28
C VAL A 151 -17.22 -4.13 17.12
N GLY A 152 -16.11 -4.37 16.42
CA GLY A 152 -16.04 -5.33 15.33
C GLY A 152 -16.35 -6.75 15.80
N GLY A 153 -15.81 -7.18 16.94
CA GLY A 153 -16.11 -8.48 17.53
C GLY A 153 -17.59 -8.64 17.92
N LEU A 154 -18.15 -7.64 18.62
CA LEU A 154 -19.55 -7.66 19.05
C LEU A 154 -20.51 -7.72 17.85
N TRP A 155 -20.30 -6.88 16.83
CA TRP A 155 -21.16 -6.85 15.64
C TRP A 155 -20.99 -8.09 14.77
N SER A 156 -19.78 -8.64 14.64
CA SER A 156 -19.55 -9.92 13.96
C SER A 156 -20.38 -11.03 14.59
N LEU A 157 -20.38 -11.13 15.93
CA LEU A 157 -21.15 -12.12 16.66
C LEU A 157 -22.65 -11.89 16.50
N LEU A 158 -23.13 -10.65 16.70
CA LEU A 158 -24.54 -10.32 16.60
C LEU A 158 -25.11 -10.62 15.21
N VAL A 159 -24.44 -10.13 14.16
CA VAL A 159 -24.87 -10.37 12.77
C VAL A 159 -24.73 -11.84 12.41
N GLY A 160 -23.66 -12.52 12.85
CA GLY A 160 -23.48 -13.95 12.66
C GLY A 160 -24.61 -14.79 13.25
N VAL A 161 -25.10 -14.43 14.44
CA VAL A 161 -26.28 -15.07 15.05
C VAL A 161 -27.54 -14.78 14.23
N LEU A 162 -27.78 -13.55 13.80
CA LEU A 162 -28.95 -13.20 12.99
C LEU A 162 -28.98 -13.94 11.64
N LEU A 163 -27.84 -14.01 10.95
CA LEU A 163 -27.70 -14.78 9.71
C LEU A 163 -27.91 -16.27 9.97
N SER A 164 -27.38 -16.81 11.07
CA SER A 164 -27.59 -18.22 11.45
C SER A 164 -29.07 -18.54 11.68
N LEU A 165 -29.82 -17.66 12.33
CA LEU A 165 -31.26 -17.80 12.50
C LEU A 165 -32.00 -17.78 11.16
N ASP A 166 -31.59 -16.93 10.23
CA ASP A 166 -32.20 -16.88 8.90
C ASP A 166 -31.82 -18.08 8.02
N VAL A 167 -30.62 -18.65 8.18
CA VAL A 167 -30.23 -19.95 7.58
C VAL A 167 -31.16 -21.04 8.11
N VAL A 168 -31.40 -21.11 9.42
CA VAL A 168 -32.35 -22.08 10.00
C VAL A 168 -33.76 -21.88 9.46
N ARG A 169 -34.23 -20.63 9.32
CA ARG A 169 -35.53 -20.31 8.71
C ARG A 169 -35.60 -20.66 7.22
N LEU A 170 -34.48 -20.62 6.50
CA LEU A 170 -34.42 -21.00 5.08
C LEU A 170 -34.81 -22.48 4.88
N PHE A 171 -34.46 -23.34 5.84
CA PHE A 171 -34.78 -24.77 5.83
C PHE A 171 -36.04 -25.13 6.64
N GLY A 172 -36.55 -24.22 7.47
CA GLY A 172 -37.72 -24.44 8.32
C GLY A 172 -39.03 -24.65 7.55
N GLY A 173 -39.87 -25.57 8.03
CA GLY A 173 -41.19 -25.91 7.46
C GLY A 173 -41.97 -26.89 8.34
N PRO A 174 -43.17 -27.34 7.92
CA PRO A 174 -43.94 -28.34 8.66
C PRO A 174 -43.15 -29.64 8.80
N GLY A 175 -42.95 -30.13 10.04
CA GLY A 175 -42.11 -31.30 10.33
C GLY A 175 -40.61 -31.00 10.48
N ARG A 176 -40.25 -29.98 11.27
CA ARG A 176 -38.86 -29.55 11.49
C ARG A 176 -37.99 -30.70 11.99
N ASP A 177 -36.89 -30.91 11.30
CA ASP A 177 -35.82 -31.83 11.68
C ASP A 177 -34.63 -31.00 12.18
N LEU A 178 -34.53 -30.84 13.51
CA LEU A 178 -33.46 -30.07 14.17
C LEU A 178 -32.08 -30.61 13.82
N ARG A 179 -31.94 -31.93 13.59
CA ARG A 179 -30.67 -32.54 13.23
C ARG A 179 -30.23 -32.10 11.83
N ARG A 180 -31.17 -32.04 10.88
CA ARG A 180 -30.92 -31.53 9.53
C ARG A 180 -30.65 -30.03 9.54
N GLU A 181 -31.44 -29.24 10.28
CA GLU A 181 -31.24 -27.78 10.39
C GLU A 181 -29.86 -27.45 10.98
N ALA A 182 -29.46 -28.11 12.07
CA ALA A 182 -28.14 -27.95 12.69
C ALA A 182 -27.01 -28.37 11.74
N TYR A 183 -27.21 -29.45 10.99
CA TYR A 183 -26.23 -29.94 10.04
C TYR A 183 -26.04 -28.98 8.84
N MET A 184 -27.12 -28.42 8.29
CA MET A 184 -27.03 -27.40 7.23
C MET A 184 -26.36 -26.12 7.73
N LEU A 185 -26.66 -25.70 8.97
CA LEU A 185 -25.99 -24.57 9.58
C LEU A 185 -24.49 -24.81 9.77
N LEU A 186 -24.09 -26.03 10.13
CA LEU A 186 -22.69 -26.41 10.23
C LEU A 186 -22.00 -26.34 8.86
N LEU A 187 -22.63 -26.86 7.81
CA LEU A 187 -22.10 -26.73 6.45
C LEU A 187 -21.97 -25.27 6.02
N TYR A 188 -22.95 -24.43 6.34
CA TYR A 188 -22.93 -23.01 6.01
C TYR A 188 -21.69 -22.28 6.55
N TRP A 189 -21.28 -22.57 7.79
CA TRP A 189 -20.14 -21.91 8.44
C TRP A 189 -18.80 -22.62 8.20
N VAL A 190 -18.77 -23.95 8.21
CA VAL A 190 -17.52 -24.73 8.12
C VAL A 190 -16.97 -24.79 6.70
N VAL A 191 -17.83 -24.88 5.68
CA VAL A 191 -17.40 -24.96 4.28
C VAL A 191 -16.59 -23.75 3.82
N PRO A 192 -17.03 -22.49 4.07
CA PRO A 192 -16.26 -21.33 3.68
C PRO A 192 -15.07 -21.02 4.59
N ALA A 193 -15.07 -21.48 5.86
CA ALA A 193 -14.07 -21.08 6.85
C ALA A 193 -12.61 -21.22 6.37
N PRO A 194 -12.18 -22.33 5.73
CA PRO A 194 -10.81 -22.44 5.21
C PRO A 194 -10.46 -21.39 4.14
N LEU A 195 -11.43 -21.01 3.29
CA LEU A 195 -11.25 -19.95 2.29
C LEU A 195 -11.11 -18.56 2.91
N SER A 196 -11.70 -18.38 4.09
CA SER A 196 -11.68 -17.12 4.82
C SER A 196 -10.36 -16.88 5.55
N PHE A 197 -9.62 -17.94 5.88
CA PHE A 197 -8.29 -17.85 6.49
C PHE A 197 -7.15 -17.74 5.48
N LEU A 198 -7.37 -18.13 4.22
CA LEU A 198 -6.37 -18.06 3.14
C LEU A 198 -5.75 -16.66 2.93
N PRO A 199 -6.53 -15.56 2.96
CA PRO A 199 -5.97 -14.20 2.91
C PRO A 199 -5.07 -13.89 4.11
N GLY A 200 -5.46 -14.31 5.32
CA GLY A 200 -4.66 -14.15 6.54
C GLY A 200 -3.34 -14.92 6.47
N PHE A 201 -3.32 -16.13 5.91
CA PHE A 201 -2.09 -16.88 5.67
C PHE A 201 -1.18 -16.24 4.62
N SER A 202 -1.75 -15.55 3.61
CA SER A 202 -0.96 -14.78 2.65
C SER A 202 -0.35 -13.52 3.26
N ALA A 203 -1.08 -12.83 4.13
CA ALA A 203 -0.61 -11.63 4.82
C ALA A 203 0.50 -11.92 5.84
N PHE A 204 0.53 -13.12 6.43
CA PHE A 204 1.57 -13.54 7.39
C PHE A 204 2.88 -14.01 6.76
N GLY A 205 3.02 -13.99 5.44
CA GLY A 205 4.19 -14.57 4.78
C GLY A 205 4.31 -16.10 4.96
N ALA A 206 3.36 -16.76 5.64
CA ALA A 206 3.37 -18.22 5.85
C ALA A 206 3.22 -19.01 4.53
N LEU A 207 2.77 -18.34 3.46
CA LEU A 207 2.73 -18.83 2.08
C LEU A 207 3.75 -18.11 1.17
N GLU A 208 4.88 -17.67 1.74
CA GLU A 208 6.03 -16.98 1.13
C GLU A 208 6.15 -17.21 -0.40
N GLY A 209 5.90 -16.15 -1.16
CA GLY A 209 6.36 -15.95 -2.54
C GLY A 209 5.89 -16.91 -3.65
N SER A 210 5.13 -17.97 -3.36
CA SER A 210 4.78 -18.99 -4.36
C SER A 210 3.29 -19.03 -4.69
N PRO A 211 2.86 -18.44 -5.83
CA PRO A 211 1.52 -18.59 -6.37
C PRO A 211 1.08 -20.06 -6.49
N ALA A 212 2.03 -20.97 -6.72
CA ALA A 212 1.78 -22.41 -6.79
C ALA A 212 1.39 -23.02 -5.44
N LEU A 213 2.01 -22.60 -4.32
CA LEU A 213 1.65 -23.03 -2.97
C LEU A 213 0.28 -22.47 -2.56
N TYR A 214 -0.02 -21.22 -2.92
CA TYR A 214 -1.35 -20.65 -2.70
C TYR A 214 -2.43 -21.42 -3.46
N VAL A 215 -2.22 -21.67 -4.76
CA VAL A 215 -3.15 -22.46 -5.60
C VAL A 215 -3.25 -23.90 -5.10
N ALA A 216 -2.16 -24.51 -4.65
CA ALA A 216 -2.15 -25.86 -4.10
C ALA A 216 -2.88 -25.94 -2.74
N ALA A 217 -2.70 -24.95 -1.85
CA ALA A 217 -3.42 -24.85 -0.59
C ALA A 217 -4.91 -24.62 -0.82
N PHE A 218 -5.27 -23.70 -1.73
CA PHE A 218 -6.64 -23.45 -2.15
C PHE A 218 -7.29 -24.71 -2.73
N SER A 219 -6.60 -25.39 -3.65
CA SER A 219 -7.07 -26.64 -4.25
C SER A 219 -7.16 -27.77 -3.24
N GLY A 220 -6.21 -27.87 -2.31
CA GLY A 220 -6.18 -28.85 -1.23
C GLY A 220 -7.35 -28.68 -0.27
N VAL A 221 -7.65 -27.44 0.12
CA VAL A 221 -8.84 -27.07 0.89
C VAL A 221 -10.10 -27.47 0.15
N LEU A 222 -10.21 -27.13 -1.14
CA LEU A 222 -11.36 -27.50 -1.96
C LEU A 222 -11.54 -29.01 -2.07
N CYS A 223 -10.46 -29.76 -2.27
CA CYS A 223 -10.46 -31.23 -2.31
C CYS A 223 -10.82 -31.84 -0.95
N PHE A 224 -10.32 -31.30 0.15
CA PHE A 224 -10.68 -31.73 1.50
C PHE A 224 -12.15 -31.49 1.79
N VAL A 225 -12.67 -30.30 1.48
CA VAL A 225 -14.09 -29.97 1.60
C VAL A 225 -14.93 -30.89 0.72
N ALA A 226 -14.56 -31.09 -0.55
CA ALA A 226 -15.27 -32.02 -1.45
C ALA A 226 -15.26 -33.46 -0.93
N GLY A 227 -14.12 -33.95 -0.42
CA GLY A 227 -13.98 -35.28 0.18
C GLY A 227 -14.78 -35.43 1.47
N PHE A 228 -14.81 -34.40 2.31
CA PHE A 228 -15.64 -34.35 3.51
C PHE A 228 -17.13 -34.37 3.16
N LEU A 229 -17.56 -33.58 2.17
CA LEU A 229 -18.94 -33.57 1.69
C LEU A 229 -19.36 -34.93 1.11
N LEU A 230 -18.47 -35.59 0.36
CA LEU A 230 -18.70 -36.94 -0.16
C LEU A 230 -18.81 -37.97 0.97
N TYR A 231 -17.93 -37.90 1.97
CA TYR A 231 -17.99 -38.75 3.16
C TYR A 231 -19.32 -38.59 3.91
N VAL A 232 -19.81 -37.35 4.04
CA VAL A 232 -21.07 -37.13 4.77
C VAL A 232 -22.30 -37.57 3.97
N ASP A 233 -22.33 -37.37 2.66
CA ASP A 233 -23.42 -37.87 1.79
C ASP A 233 -23.56 -39.40 1.90
N LEU A 234 -22.43 -40.11 2.06
CA LEU A 234 -22.41 -41.57 2.24
C LEU A 234 -22.87 -42.03 3.63
N ARG A 235 -22.83 -41.18 4.65
CA ARG A 235 -23.05 -41.54 6.07
C ARG A 235 -24.44 -41.19 6.60
N VAL A 236 -25.17 -40.28 5.96
CA VAL A 236 -26.47 -39.80 6.46
C VAL A 236 -27.60 -40.37 5.60
N PRO A 237 -28.41 -41.33 6.10
CA PRO A 237 -29.60 -41.77 5.40
C PRO A 237 -30.54 -40.58 5.21
N HIS A 238 -30.81 -40.22 3.96
CA HIS A 238 -31.70 -39.11 3.65
C HIS A 238 -33.12 -39.63 3.41
N PRO A 239 -34.11 -39.20 4.21
CA PRO A 239 -35.51 -39.34 3.81
C PRO A 239 -35.67 -38.70 2.43
N ALA A 240 -36.41 -39.36 1.54
CA ALA A 240 -36.68 -38.81 0.22
C ALA A 240 -37.22 -37.37 0.39
N PRO A 241 -36.57 -36.35 -0.20
CA PRO A 241 -37.05 -34.98 -0.05
C PRO A 241 -38.47 -34.92 -0.60
N ALA A 242 -39.38 -34.32 0.18
CA ALA A 242 -40.72 -34.00 -0.31
C ALA A 242 -40.59 -33.25 -1.66
N PRO A 243 -41.46 -33.53 -2.65
CA PRO A 243 -41.32 -32.99 -4.00
C PRO A 243 -41.45 -31.46 -3.96
N GLY A 244 -40.31 -30.78 -3.88
CA GLY A 244 -40.16 -29.36 -4.08
C GLY A 244 -39.58 -29.09 -5.47
N PRO A 245 -39.81 -27.90 -6.04
CA PRO A 245 -39.18 -27.53 -7.30
C PRO A 245 -37.67 -27.42 -7.08
N GLY A 246 -36.93 -28.47 -7.42
CA GLY A 246 -35.47 -28.45 -7.44
C GLY A 246 -34.96 -27.38 -8.41
N VAL A 247 -33.76 -26.86 -8.15
CA VAL A 247 -33.11 -25.88 -9.01
C VAL A 247 -32.52 -26.63 -10.20
N ASP A 248 -32.65 -26.11 -11.42
CA ASP A 248 -31.95 -26.72 -12.54
C ASP A 248 -30.44 -26.64 -12.32
N TRP A 249 -29.76 -27.77 -12.45
CA TRP A 249 -28.32 -27.91 -12.24
C TRP A 249 -27.48 -27.10 -13.24
N ARG A 250 -28.06 -26.84 -14.42
CA ARG A 250 -27.39 -26.12 -15.52
C ARG A 250 -26.98 -24.71 -15.12
N PRO A 251 -27.84 -23.87 -14.51
CA PRO A 251 -27.45 -22.59 -13.92
C PRO A 251 -26.34 -22.67 -12.88
N VAL A 252 -26.37 -23.67 -11.99
CA VAL A 252 -25.35 -23.81 -10.92
C VAL A 252 -23.99 -24.16 -11.52
N VAL A 253 -23.96 -25.11 -12.46
CA VAL A 253 -22.73 -25.48 -13.18
C VAL A 253 -22.27 -24.37 -14.12
N ALA A 254 -23.20 -23.67 -14.78
CA ALA A 254 -22.89 -22.51 -15.63
C ALA A 254 -22.37 -21.31 -14.83
N ALA A 255 -22.64 -21.21 -13.52
CA ALA A 255 -22.03 -20.22 -12.64
C ALA A 255 -20.70 -20.71 -12.04
N ALA A 256 -20.61 -22.00 -11.67
CA ALA A 256 -19.42 -22.60 -11.08
C ALA A 256 -18.27 -22.78 -12.08
N LEU A 257 -18.56 -23.10 -13.35
CA LEU A 257 -17.56 -23.26 -14.41
C LEU A 257 -16.78 -21.95 -14.66
N PRO A 258 -17.42 -20.79 -14.91
CA PRO A 258 -16.72 -19.52 -15.00
C PRO A 258 -15.87 -19.25 -13.77
N LEU A 259 -16.34 -19.50 -12.55
CA LEU A 259 -15.53 -19.30 -11.33
C LEU A 259 -14.31 -20.24 -11.25
N LEU A 260 -14.45 -21.49 -11.67
CA LEU A 260 -13.34 -22.46 -11.74
C LEU A 260 -12.28 -22.09 -12.77
N PHE A 261 -12.64 -21.39 -13.85
CA PHE A 261 -11.68 -20.91 -14.86
C PHE A 261 -11.19 -19.49 -14.58
N PHE A 262 -12.06 -18.63 -14.05
CA PHE A 262 -11.78 -17.23 -13.77
C PHE A 262 -10.78 -17.09 -12.64
N VAL A 263 -10.88 -17.86 -11.55
CA VAL A 263 -9.93 -17.76 -10.44
C VAL A 263 -8.50 -18.10 -10.90
N PRO A 264 -8.23 -19.23 -11.58
CA PRO A 264 -6.89 -19.51 -12.11
C PRO A 264 -6.41 -18.48 -13.15
N VAL A 265 -7.29 -18.03 -14.06
CA VAL A 265 -6.94 -17.00 -15.04
C VAL A 265 -6.61 -15.68 -14.35
N TRP A 266 -7.36 -15.31 -13.32
CA TRP A 266 -7.12 -14.10 -12.53
C TRP A 266 -5.79 -14.19 -11.78
N VAL A 267 -5.53 -15.33 -11.14
CA VAL A 267 -4.24 -15.59 -10.46
C VAL A 267 -3.06 -15.45 -11.40
N VAL A 268 -3.16 -15.99 -12.63
CA VAL A 268 -2.07 -15.92 -13.61
C VAL A 268 -1.91 -14.53 -14.22
N ALA A 269 -3.02 -13.84 -14.52
CA ALA A 269 -2.98 -12.55 -15.21
C ALA A 269 -2.77 -11.35 -14.27
N PHE A 270 -3.32 -11.42 -13.05
CA PHE A 270 -3.38 -10.30 -12.10
C PHE A 270 -2.56 -10.54 -10.83
N GLY A 271 -2.09 -11.76 -10.58
CA GLY A 271 -1.45 -12.12 -9.32
C GLY A 271 -2.47 -12.49 -8.23
N VAL A 272 -1.94 -12.79 -7.05
CA VAL A 272 -2.73 -13.24 -5.89
C VAL A 272 -2.51 -12.35 -4.68
N THR A 273 -1.24 -11.99 -4.46
CA THR A 273 -0.77 -11.19 -3.35
C THR A 273 -0.50 -9.76 -3.80
N GLN A 274 -0.33 -8.85 -2.84
CA GLN A 274 0.11 -7.50 -3.12
C GLN A 274 1.43 -7.48 -3.91
N ASP A 275 2.41 -8.31 -3.53
CA ASP A 275 3.72 -8.38 -4.21
C ASP A 275 3.64 -8.90 -5.66
N THR A 276 2.60 -9.65 -6.01
CA THR A 276 2.40 -10.17 -7.38
C THR A 276 1.34 -9.40 -8.16
N ALA A 277 0.80 -8.33 -7.58
CA ALA A 277 -0.34 -7.60 -8.11
C ALA A 277 0.00 -6.93 -9.46
N HIS A 278 -0.64 -7.40 -10.52
CA HIS A 278 -0.70 -6.69 -11.81
C HIS A 278 -2.00 -5.90 -11.87
N GLY A 279 -2.17 -4.93 -10.98
CA GLY A 279 -3.36 -4.10 -10.95
C GLY A 279 -3.45 -3.10 -12.11
N VAL A 280 -4.45 -2.24 -12.02
CA VAL A 280 -4.77 -1.23 -13.04
C VAL A 280 -4.37 0.13 -12.52
N LEU A 281 -3.60 0.88 -13.32
CA LEU A 281 -3.47 2.32 -13.14
C LEU A 281 -4.76 2.97 -13.65
N LEU A 282 -5.50 3.63 -12.77
CA LEU A 282 -6.72 4.35 -13.13
C LEU A 282 -6.40 5.70 -13.78
N GLU A 283 -5.33 6.33 -13.32
CA GLU A 283 -4.80 7.58 -13.85
C GLU A 283 -3.30 7.68 -13.56
N THR A 284 -2.65 8.67 -14.14
CA THR A 284 -1.25 8.97 -13.85
C THR A 284 -1.16 9.48 -12.39
N PRO A 285 -0.32 8.89 -11.53
CA PRO A 285 -0.17 9.33 -10.13
C PRO A 285 0.16 10.83 -10.05
N PRO A 286 -0.47 11.61 -9.14
CA PRO A 286 -0.08 12.99 -8.88
C PRO A 286 1.41 13.09 -8.53
N VAL A 287 2.09 14.19 -8.88
CA VAL A 287 3.52 14.31 -8.57
C VAL A 287 3.76 14.45 -7.07
N GLU A 288 2.79 15.00 -6.35
CA GLU A 288 2.78 15.23 -4.91
C GLU A 288 2.82 13.94 -4.08
N VAL A 289 2.57 12.78 -4.69
CA VAL A 289 2.75 11.49 -4.00
C VAL A 289 4.16 10.94 -4.15
N GLU A 290 5.02 11.48 -5.03
CA GLU A 290 6.39 11.01 -5.22
C GLU A 290 7.11 10.82 -3.87
N PRO A 291 7.05 11.75 -2.89
CA PRO A 291 7.71 11.59 -1.60
C PRO A 291 7.25 10.38 -0.78
N ALA A 292 5.99 9.94 -0.94
CA ALA A 292 5.48 8.74 -0.27
C ALA A 292 6.02 7.44 -0.87
N TRP A 293 6.57 7.52 -2.08
CA TRP A 293 7.20 6.42 -2.82
C TRP A 293 8.73 6.48 -2.77
N LEU A 294 9.32 7.57 -2.27
CA LEU A 294 10.75 7.66 -2.07
C LEU A 294 11.12 6.84 -0.83
N GLY A 295 12.10 5.95 -0.99
CA GLY A 295 12.86 5.48 0.16
C GLY A 295 13.87 6.54 0.57
N ALA A 296 15.06 6.11 0.97
CA ALA A 296 16.10 7.07 1.27
C ALA A 296 16.57 7.86 0.03
N LEU A 297 16.96 9.11 0.25
CA LEU A 297 17.49 9.99 -0.79
C LEU A 297 19.01 9.89 -0.87
N ALA A 298 19.50 9.43 -2.03
CA ALA A 298 20.90 9.61 -2.39
C ALA A 298 21.11 11.04 -2.91
N ILE A 299 22.11 11.73 -2.36
CA ILE A 299 22.32 13.16 -2.61
C ILE A 299 23.77 13.40 -3.03
N ASN A 300 23.93 14.00 -4.21
CA ASN A 300 25.19 14.59 -4.64
C ASN A 300 25.07 16.11 -4.60
N LEU A 301 26.05 16.78 -3.98
CA LEU A 301 26.15 18.23 -3.99
C LEU A 301 27.32 18.65 -4.86
N GLU A 302 27.10 19.57 -5.79
CA GLU A 302 28.16 20.29 -6.48
C GLU A 302 28.13 21.77 -6.10
N VAL A 303 29.29 22.30 -5.75
CA VAL A 303 29.51 23.71 -5.39
C VAL A 303 30.32 24.35 -6.50
N VAL A 304 29.73 25.30 -7.22
CA VAL A 304 30.37 26.00 -8.35
C VAL A 304 30.82 27.37 -7.88
N VAL A 305 32.13 27.63 -7.92
CA VAL A 305 32.72 28.91 -7.52
C VAL A 305 33.19 29.67 -8.76
N ARG A 306 32.61 30.85 -9.01
CA ARG A 306 32.97 31.73 -10.12
C ARG A 306 33.53 33.04 -9.60
N TYR A 307 34.57 33.55 -10.27
CA TYR A 307 35.09 34.87 -9.99
C TYR A 307 34.78 35.82 -11.14
N SER A 308 34.22 36.98 -10.80
CA SER A 308 34.00 38.09 -11.72
C SER A 308 34.57 39.37 -11.15
N ASN A 309 35.23 40.16 -12.00
CA ASN A 309 35.79 41.46 -11.62
C ASN A 309 34.71 42.45 -11.12
N ALA A 310 33.44 42.25 -11.48
CA ALA A 310 32.33 43.12 -11.10
C ALA A 310 31.66 42.73 -9.78
N THR A 311 31.52 41.44 -9.50
CA THR A 311 30.73 40.91 -8.38
C THR A 311 31.57 40.15 -7.35
N GLY A 312 32.87 39.95 -7.60
CA GLY A 312 33.76 39.15 -6.75
C GLY A 312 33.54 37.65 -6.96
N TYR A 313 33.67 36.88 -5.88
CA TYR A 313 33.30 35.46 -5.88
C TYR A 313 31.78 35.29 -5.81
N ASP A 314 31.26 34.44 -6.68
CA ASP A 314 29.88 33.98 -6.73
C ASP A 314 29.86 32.46 -6.55
N VAL A 315 28.92 31.94 -5.76
CA VAL A 315 28.84 30.53 -5.40
C VAL A 315 27.46 30.01 -5.75
N GLY A 316 27.41 29.05 -6.66
CA GLY A 316 26.19 28.30 -6.97
C GLY A 316 26.24 26.92 -6.32
N LEU A 317 25.07 26.39 -5.97
CA LEU A 317 24.92 25.01 -5.51
C LEU A 317 24.06 24.24 -6.50
N ILE A 318 24.43 22.99 -6.77
CA ILE A 318 23.68 22.06 -7.60
C ILE A 318 23.47 20.80 -6.76
N TRP A 319 22.26 20.66 -6.24
CA TRP A 319 21.83 19.45 -5.56
C TRP A 319 21.29 18.47 -6.57
N ARG A 320 21.75 17.23 -6.52
CA ARG A 320 21.28 16.13 -7.37
C ARG A 320 20.71 15.04 -6.46
N PHE A 321 19.44 14.76 -6.64
CA PHE A 321 18.70 13.79 -5.85
C PHE A 321 18.33 12.58 -6.68
N HIS A 322 18.39 11.40 -6.06
CA HIS A 322 17.80 10.18 -6.58
C HIS A 322 17.16 9.38 -5.44
N GLY A 323 15.89 9.00 -5.62
CA GLY A 323 15.20 8.13 -4.67
C GLY A 323 15.63 6.69 -4.83
N THR A 324 16.11 6.05 -3.77
CA THR A 324 16.39 4.61 -3.79
C THR A 324 15.13 3.85 -3.37
N PHE A 325 14.37 3.33 -4.33
CA PHE A 325 13.21 2.48 -4.06
C PHE A 325 13.25 1.19 -4.88
N GLU A 326 12.75 0.11 -4.29
CA GLU A 326 12.58 -1.18 -4.95
C GLU A 326 11.09 -1.54 -4.96
N ALA A 327 10.49 -1.56 -6.17
CA ALA A 327 9.10 -1.94 -6.36
C ALA A 327 8.83 -3.33 -5.78
N ARG A 328 7.81 -3.47 -4.92
CA ARG A 328 7.44 -4.80 -4.40
C ARG A 328 6.53 -5.56 -5.35
N SER A 329 5.83 -4.84 -6.24
CA SER A 329 4.90 -5.43 -7.20
C SER A 329 4.98 -4.79 -8.59
N PRO A 330 4.47 -5.49 -9.63
CA PRO A 330 4.34 -4.92 -10.97
C PRO A 330 3.48 -3.66 -11.03
N LEU A 331 2.45 -3.53 -10.19
CA LEU A 331 1.67 -2.30 -10.08
C LEU A 331 2.49 -1.14 -9.52
N GLU A 332 3.25 -1.37 -8.45
CA GLU A 332 4.15 -0.36 -7.86
C GLU A 332 5.25 0.05 -8.82
N ALA A 333 5.83 -0.90 -9.58
CA ALA A 333 6.83 -0.60 -10.61
C ALA A 333 6.30 0.39 -11.65
N ARG A 334 5.03 0.23 -12.08
CA ARG A 334 4.40 1.17 -13.01
C ARG A 334 4.13 2.54 -12.39
N ILE A 335 3.85 2.60 -11.10
CA ILE A 335 3.69 3.87 -10.36
C ILE A 335 5.04 4.61 -10.32
N LEU A 336 6.11 3.92 -9.94
CA LEU A 336 7.46 4.48 -9.88
C LEU A 336 7.99 4.92 -11.24
N ASP A 337 7.79 4.09 -12.28
CA ASP A 337 8.17 4.42 -13.65
C ASP A 337 7.49 5.73 -14.11
N SER A 338 6.30 6.04 -13.58
CA SER A 338 5.60 7.28 -13.90
C SER A 338 6.30 8.55 -13.38
N PHE A 339 7.17 8.44 -12.37
CA PHE A 339 7.98 9.56 -11.84
C PHE A 339 9.33 9.68 -12.52
N ARG A 340 9.65 8.83 -13.49
CA ARG A 340 10.95 8.90 -14.19
C ARG A 340 11.18 10.27 -14.84
N ASP A 341 10.12 10.82 -15.45
CA ASP A 341 10.16 12.05 -16.23
C ASP A 341 9.30 13.16 -15.61
N ARG A 342 8.93 13.03 -14.32
CA ARG A 342 8.12 14.02 -13.58
C ARG A 342 8.65 14.14 -12.15
N MET A 343 8.64 15.35 -11.61
CA MET A 343 9.26 15.66 -10.31
C MET A 343 8.34 16.52 -9.45
N ASP A 344 8.24 16.21 -8.15
CA ASP A 344 7.68 17.14 -7.16
C ASP A 344 8.68 18.27 -6.86
N HIS A 345 8.56 19.36 -7.61
CA HIS A 345 9.38 20.56 -7.42
C HIS A 345 9.28 21.13 -6.00
N VAL A 346 8.10 21.08 -5.37
CA VAL A 346 7.90 21.67 -4.03
C VAL A 346 8.70 20.87 -3.00
N PHE A 347 8.62 19.54 -3.07
CA PHE A 347 9.38 18.66 -2.18
C PHE A 347 10.89 18.84 -2.34
N TYR A 348 11.44 18.68 -3.55
CA TYR A 348 12.91 18.75 -3.74
C TYR A 348 13.48 20.13 -3.44
N ASN A 349 12.74 21.20 -3.76
CA ASN A 349 13.14 22.56 -3.39
C ASN A 349 13.14 22.76 -1.88
N ALA A 350 12.13 22.26 -1.17
CA ALA A 350 12.07 22.34 0.28
C ALA A 350 13.20 21.55 0.95
N VAL A 351 13.51 20.35 0.44
CA VAL A 351 14.65 19.53 0.93
C VAL A 351 15.97 20.26 0.69
N ALA A 352 16.22 20.81 -0.50
CA ALA A 352 17.44 21.54 -0.79
C ALA A 352 17.60 22.78 0.12
N LEU A 353 16.52 23.53 0.34
CA LEU A 353 16.53 24.73 1.18
C LEU A 353 16.59 24.43 2.68
N SER A 354 16.16 23.26 3.15
CA SER A 354 16.26 22.89 4.56
C SER A 354 17.68 22.48 4.94
N ILE A 355 18.39 21.76 4.06
CA ILE A 355 19.74 21.23 4.33
C ILE A 355 20.87 22.20 3.94
N VAL A 356 20.58 23.23 3.13
CA VAL A 356 21.61 24.19 2.68
C VAL A 356 22.20 24.99 3.84
N GLY A 357 21.39 25.29 4.86
CA GLY A 357 21.85 25.96 6.07
C GLY A 357 22.98 25.20 6.75
N ASP A 358 22.82 23.89 6.92
CA ASP A 358 23.84 23.03 7.53
C ASP A 358 25.05 22.85 6.61
N ALA A 359 24.83 22.72 5.29
CA ALA A 359 25.90 22.53 4.32
C ALA A 359 26.81 23.79 4.17
N MET A 360 26.22 24.99 4.20
CA MET A 360 26.91 26.25 3.89
C MET A 360 27.03 27.21 5.08
N ASN A 361 26.50 26.83 6.25
CA ASN A 361 26.37 27.69 7.44
C ASN A 361 25.64 29.02 7.16
N GLU A 362 24.70 29.01 6.20
CA GLU A 362 23.88 30.15 5.79
C GLU A 362 22.58 29.64 5.15
N SER A 363 21.43 30.14 5.58
CA SER A 363 20.11 29.71 5.10
C SER A 363 19.50 30.61 4.03
N SER A 364 20.12 31.77 3.75
CA SER A 364 19.65 32.76 2.77
C SER A 364 19.99 32.36 1.32
N TRP A 365 19.35 31.30 0.83
CA TRP A 365 19.48 30.80 -0.54
C TRP A 365 18.16 30.88 -1.32
N LEU A 366 18.26 31.00 -2.64
CA LEU A 366 17.14 31.05 -3.55
C LEU A 366 17.25 29.93 -4.58
N VAL A 367 16.13 29.28 -4.87
CA VAL A 367 16.03 28.32 -5.98
C VAL A 367 16.05 29.09 -7.30
N ILE A 368 17.00 28.76 -8.16
CA ILE A 368 17.13 29.33 -9.50
C ILE A 368 16.52 28.41 -10.55
N GLU A 369 16.73 27.12 -10.40
CA GLU A 369 16.25 26.09 -11.31
C GLU A 369 15.96 24.81 -10.53
N SER A 370 14.92 24.10 -10.93
CA SER A 370 14.59 22.78 -10.42
C SER A 370 13.98 21.96 -11.54
N ASP A 371 14.65 20.92 -12.02
CA ASP A 371 14.18 20.06 -13.13
C ASP A 371 14.87 18.69 -13.11
N ILE A 372 14.40 17.76 -13.94
CA ILE A 372 15.06 16.48 -14.19
C ILE A 372 16.08 16.66 -15.31
N HIS A 373 17.35 16.34 -15.04
CA HIS A 373 18.40 16.35 -16.06
C HIS A 373 18.79 14.91 -16.44
N PRO A 374 18.38 14.40 -17.61
CA PRO A 374 18.65 13.01 -18.02
C PRO A 374 20.14 12.67 -18.17
N ALA A 375 20.96 13.68 -18.47
CA ALA A 375 22.41 13.55 -18.63
C ALA A 375 23.17 13.66 -17.31
N GLU A 376 22.52 14.14 -16.25
CA GLU A 376 23.12 14.20 -14.92
C GLU A 376 22.77 12.93 -14.14
N ALA A 377 23.71 12.46 -13.34
CA ALA A 377 23.59 11.24 -12.58
C ALA A 377 23.90 11.45 -11.09
N VAL A 378 23.33 10.57 -10.27
CA VAL A 378 23.60 10.48 -8.83
C VAL A 378 24.37 9.19 -8.59
N TRP A 379 25.49 9.29 -7.88
CA TRP A 379 26.17 8.11 -7.39
C TRP A 379 25.47 7.67 -6.10
N SER A 380 25.27 6.36 -5.92
CA SER A 380 24.72 5.82 -4.69
C SER A 380 25.15 4.38 -4.50
N GLY A 381 25.92 4.12 -3.43
CA GLY A 381 26.25 2.76 -2.99
C GLY A 381 26.97 1.90 -4.04
N GLY A 382 27.87 2.49 -4.84
CA GLY A 382 28.60 1.77 -5.89
C GLY A 382 27.97 1.79 -7.28
N VAL A 383 26.78 2.40 -7.43
CA VAL A 383 26.00 2.42 -8.66
C VAL A 383 25.71 3.87 -9.08
N GLU A 384 25.76 4.15 -10.37
CA GLU A 384 25.41 5.45 -10.95
C GLU A 384 23.98 5.41 -11.51
N TYR A 385 23.15 6.36 -11.07
CA TYR A 385 21.74 6.49 -11.44
C TYR A 385 21.53 7.72 -12.32
N ALA A 386 21.19 7.51 -13.59
CA ALA A 386 20.90 8.59 -14.54
C ALA A 386 19.52 9.22 -14.29
N GLY A 387 19.31 10.44 -14.79
CA GLY A 387 18.04 11.17 -14.61
C GLY A 387 17.92 11.78 -13.23
N ALA A 388 18.99 12.42 -12.77
CA ALA A 388 19.02 13.13 -11.50
C ALA A 388 17.93 14.20 -11.44
N ARG A 389 17.28 14.31 -10.27
CA ARG A 389 16.44 15.47 -9.93
C ARG A 389 17.37 16.56 -9.47
N VAL A 390 17.44 17.67 -10.19
CA VAL A 390 18.43 18.72 -9.96
C VAL A 390 17.74 19.94 -9.37
N VAL A 391 18.30 20.47 -8.28
CA VAL A 391 17.91 21.76 -7.71
C VAL A 391 19.13 22.65 -7.66
N ARG A 392 19.10 23.76 -8.40
CA ARG A 392 20.16 24.77 -8.40
C ARG A 392 19.80 25.91 -7.47
N LEU A 393 20.68 26.20 -6.52
CA LEU A 393 20.56 27.33 -5.62
C LEU A 393 21.60 28.40 -5.95
N ALA A 394 21.21 29.66 -5.73
CA ALA A 394 22.11 30.79 -5.69
C ALA A 394 21.89 31.57 -4.40
N PRO A 395 22.92 32.31 -3.93
CA PRO A 395 22.79 33.13 -2.76
C PRO A 395 21.73 34.21 -2.91
N SER A 396 21.04 34.51 -1.82
CA SER A 396 20.16 35.68 -1.76
C SER A 396 20.97 36.97 -1.98
N PRO A 397 20.49 37.92 -2.79
CA PRO A 397 21.15 39.22 -2.97
C PRO A 397 21.41 39.99 -1.68
N ALA A 398 20.65 39.72 -0.61
CA ALA A 398 20.83 40.36 0.69
C ALA A 398 22.06 39.87 1.47
N ASN A 399 22.46 38.59 1.27
CA ASN A 399 23.47 37.90 2.09
C ASN A 399 24.50 37.14 1.23
N PHE A 400 24.74 37.56 -0.02
CA PHE A 400 25.50 36.77 -0.99
C PHE A 400 26.99 36.52 -0.70
N ARG A 401 27.49 36.97 0.45
CA ARG A 401 28.87 36.76 0.90
C ARG A 401 28.98 36.31 2.36
N THR A 402 27.88 36.09 3.07
CA THR A 402 27.92 35.78 4.51
C THR A 402 28.53 34.41 4.81
N PHE A 403 28.43 33.47 3.88
CA PHE A 403 29.08 32.15 3.92
C PHE A 403 30.56 32.17 3.48
N LEU A 404 31.05 33.30 2.98
CA LEU A 404 32.47 33.52 2.68
C LEU A 404 33.13 34.20 3.87
N SER A 405 34.24 33.65 4.33
CA SER A 405 35.06 34.25 5.39
C SER A 405 36.41 34.70 4.86
N ALA A 406 37.13 35.52 5.62
CA ALA A 406 38.53 35.82 5.36
C ALA A 406 39.38 35.18 6.45
N ASP A 407 40.45 34.49 6.07
CA ASP A 407 41.42 33.99 7.04
C ASP A 407 42.34 35.12 7.55
N GLY A 408 43.19 34.81 8.54
CA GLY A 408 44.13 35.78 9.11
C GLY A 408 45.19 36.31 8.14
N SER A 409 45.27 35.76 6.92
CA SER A 409 46.15 36.22 5.83
C SER A 409 45.43 37.08 4.78
N GLY A 410 44.11 37.26 4.91
CA GLY A 410 43.28 37.96 3.94
C GLY A 410 42.80 37.10 2.76
N THR A 411 42.99 35.78 2.82
CA THR A 411 42.49 34.84 1.82
C THR A 411 41.00 34.59 2.04
N THR A 412 40.20 34.63 0.98
CA THR A 412 38.77 34.28 1.05
C THR A 412 38.61 32.76 1.17
N VAL A 413 37.84 32.33 2.18
CA VAL A 413 37.60 30.93 2.53
C VAL A 413 36.13 30.60 2.39
N LEU A 414 35.84 29.50 1.69
CA LEU A 414 34.53 28.86 1.63
C LEU A 414 34.60 27.54 2.42
N THR A 415 33.70 27.38 3.39
CA THR A 415 33.58 26.14 4.16
C THR A 415 32.31 25.42 3.71
N VAL A 416 32.44 24.12 3.39
CA VAL A 416 31.31 23.26 3.04
C VAL A 416 31.29 22.08 3.99
N HIS A 417 30.13 21.84 4.59
CA HIS A 417 29.88 20.76 5.53
C HIS A 417 29.07 19.65 4.87
N ASP A 418 29.23 18.43 5.40
CA ASP A 418 28.30 17.34 5.15
C ASP A 418 27.09 17.55 6.08
N PRO A 419 25.90 17.94 5.56
CA PRO A 419 24.77 18.29 6.39
C PRO A 419 24.20 17.08 7.16
N PHE A 420 24.59 15.84 6.81
CA PHE A 420 24.11 14.62 7.46
C PHE A 420 25.04 14.10 8.57
N LYS A 421 26.18 14.76 8.83
CA LYS A 421 27.14 14.37 9.89
C LYS A 421 27.04 15.16 11.18
N PHE A 422 26.29 16.26 11.17
CA PHE A 422 26.02 17.08 12.36
C PHE A 422 24.57 16.81 12.79
N GLU A 423 24.30 16.80 14.11
CA GLU A 423 23.00 16.40 14.71
C GLU A 423 21.80 16.83 13.85
N PRO A 424 21.07 15.89 13.21
CA PRO A 424 20.11 16.25 12.19
C PRO A 424 18.92 16.98 12.81
N THR A 425 18.64 18.19 12.32
CA THR A 425 17.43 18.96 12.70
C THR A 425 16.23 18.72 11.78
N ALA A 426 16.35 17.86 10.76
CA ALA A 426 15.28 17.44 9.83
C ALA A 426 15.55 16.01 9.28
N PRO A 427 14.59 15.31 8.65
CA PRO A 427 14.37 13.86 8.82
C PRO A 427 15.52 12.97 8.33
N SER A 428 15.69 11.86 9.05
CA SER A 428 16.79 10.88 9.03
C SER A 428 16.88 9.97 7.79
N GLU A 429 16.42 10.41 6.62
CA GLU A 429 16.22 9.53 5.45
C GLU A 429 17.05 9.94 4.22
N GLY A 430 18.14 10.69 4.38
CA GLY A 430 19.05 11.03 3.28
C GLY A 430 20.52 10.89 3.68
N TRP A 431 21.40 10.74 2.70
CA TRP A 431 22.85 10.82 2.91
C TRP A 431 23.54 11.54 1.76
N MET A 432 24.64 12.23 2.07
CA MET A 432 25.51 12.80 1.05
C MET A 432 26.46 11.71 0.53
N ASP A 433 26.32 11.37 -0.75
CA ASP A 433 27.09 10.30 -1.39
C ASP A 433 28.36 10.88 -2.04
N ALA A 434 28.25 12.02 -2.70
CA ALA A 434 29.39 12.77 -3.21
C ALA A 434 29.23 14.30 -3.03
N LEU A 435 30.35 14.96 -2.75
CA LEU A 435 30.46 16.42 -2.76
C LEU A 435 31.57 16.84 -3.73
N GLN A 436 31.18 17.56 -4.77
CA GLN A 436 32.09 18.12 -5.75
C GLN A 436 32.19 19.63 -5.57
N VAL A 437 33.38 20.18 -5.69
CA VAL A 437 33.59 21.63 -5.75
C VAL A 437 34.30 21.93 -7.06
N THR A 438 33.74 22.80 -7.89
CA THR A 438 34.28 23.22 -9.19
C THR A 438 34.56 24.72 -9.19
N TRP A 439 35.60 25.17 -9.91
CA TRP A 439 35.95 26.59 -9.96
C TRP A 439 36.59 27.04 -11.29
N ASP A 440 36.29 28.28 -11.69
CA ASP A 440 36.78 28.88 -12.94
C ASP A 440 38.06 29.74 -12.76
N SER A 441 38.48 29.96 -11.51
CA SER A 441 39.65 30.77 -11.12
C SER A 441 40.56 30.01 -10.17
N SER A 442 41.85 30.35 -10.05
CA SER A 442 42.77 29.63 -9.13
C SER A 442 42.32 29.67 -7.66
N VAL A 443 41.64 28.62 -7.19
CA VAL A 443 41.25 28.39 -5.79
C VAL A 443 42.17 27.34 -5.18
N LEU A 444 42.50 27.47 -3.89
CA LEU A 444 43.25 26.47 -3.13
C LEU A 444 42.26 25.65 -2.28
N PRO A 445 41.91 24.41 -2.68
CA PRO A 445 40.98 23.62 -1.90
C PRO A 445 41.72 22.95 -0.73
N VAL A 446 41.12 23.05 0.46
CA VAL A 446 41.66 22.48 1.69
C VAL A 446 40.63 21.54 2.29
N ARG A 447 41.02 20.29 2.52
CA ARG A 447 40.17 19.29 3.16
C ARG A 447 40.44 19.25 4.66
N PHE A 448 39.39 19.34 5.47
CA PHE A 448 39.43 19.10 6.92
C PHE A 448 38.87 17.71 7.23
N SER A 449 39.50 16.95 8.15
CA SER A 449 38.88 15.76 8.72
C SER A 449 37.99 16.17 9.90
N GLY A 450 36.84 15.51 10.05
CA GLY A 450 35.85 15.82 11.10
C GLY A 450 36.37 15.68 12.54
N SER A 451 37.53 15.05 12.76
CA SER A 451 38.20 15.02 14.06
C SER A 451 39.73 15.10 13.90
N GLY A 452 40.35 16.09 14.54
CA GLY A 452 41.78 16.13 14.88
C GLY A 452 42.80 16.05 13.74
N GLY A 453 42.43 16.18 12.47
CA GLY A 453 43.36 16.07 11.34
C GLY A 453 44.00 17.38 10.94
N THR A 454 45.19 17.27 10.35
CA THR A 454 45.86 18.39 9.67
C THR A 454 45.20 18.62 8.32
N ALA A 455 44.86 19.88 8.04
CA ALA A 455 44.42 20.34 6.73
C ALA A 455 45.47 19.95 5.67
N GLN A 456 45.09 19.10 4.71
CA GLN A 456 45.94 18.81 3.56
C GLN A 456 45.37 19.53 2.32
N PRO A 457 46.13 20.46 1.71
CA PRO A 457 45.73 21.07 0.46
C PRO A 457 45.76 20.00 -0.63
N ILE A 458 44.64 19.83 -1.33
CA ILE A 458 44.54 18.90 -2.47
C ILE A 458 44.83 19.74 -3.71
N VAL A 459 45.97 19.55 -4.35
CA VAL A 459 46.26 20.26 -5.60
C VAL A 459 45.58 19.50 -6.74
N SER A 460 44.32 19.83 -7.02
CA SER A 460 43.59 19.34 -8.19
C SER A 460 43.36 20.47 -9.18
N ALA A 461 43.35 20.16 -10.48
CA ALA A 461 42.95 21.11 -11.51
C ALA A 461 41.43 21.30 -11.44
N ASN A 462 40.98 22.56 -11.38
CA ASN A 462 39.60 23.09 -11.46
C ASN A 462 38.44 22.40 -10.71
N TYR A 463 38.66 21.29 -10.02
CA TYR A 463 37.66 20.63 -9.19
C TYR A 463 38.27 19.81 -8.04
N VAL A 464 37.52 19.60 -6.95
CA VAL A 464 37.76 18.56 -5.94
C VAL A 464 36.51 17.70 -5.84
N LEU A 465 36.70 16.39 -5.72
CA LEU A 465 35.62 15.45 -5.44
C LEU A 465 35.88 14.77 -4.09
N TRP A 466 34.86 14.76 -3.24
CA TRP A 466 34.81 14.00 -2.00
C TRP A 466 33.70 12.95 -2.12
N GLU A 467 34.10 11.70 -2.33
CA GLU A 467 33.18 10.56 -2.26
C GLU A 467 33.07 10.10 -0.80
N SER A 468 31.84 9.86 -0.35
CA SER A 468 31.59 9.25 0.95
C SER A 468 32.04 7.78 0.93
N PHE A 469 32.78 7.37 1.96
CA PHE A 469 33.19 5.98 2.13
C PHE A 469 32.10 5.07 2.72
N ASN A 470 30.91 5.58 3.07
CA ASN A 470 30.02 4.86 3.98
C ASN A 470 28.52 4.98 3.68
N ARG A 471 27.97 3.96 3.04
CA ARG A 471 26.64 3.40 3.38
C ARG A 471 26.71 2.51 4.64
N PHE A 472 27.91 2.01 5.00
CA PHE A 472 28.07 0.93 6.00
C PHE A 472 28.64 1.36 7.37
N GLN A 473 29.00 2.63 7.58
CA GLN A 473 29.34 3.17 8.91
C GLN A 473 28.46 4.35 9.33
N ALA A 474 27.36 4.61 8.62
CA ALA A 474 26.22 5.29 9.22
C ALA A 474 25.61 4.29 10.21
N HIS A 475 26.26 4.13 11.36
CA HIS A 475 25.74 3.36 12.46
C HIS A 475 24.52 4.06 13.02
N ASP A 476 23.44 3.29 13.11
CA ASP A 476 22.44 3.29 14.18
C ASP A 476 22.59 4.45 15.18
N THR A 477 21.71 5.44 15.05
CA THR A 477 21.28 6.22 16.23
C THR A 477 19.97 5.66 16.74
#